data_AF-A0A9D1SHE1-F1
#
_entry.id   AF-A0A9D1SHE1-F1
#
_cell.length_a   1.000
_cell.length_b   1.000
_cell.length_c   1.000
_cell.angle_alpha   90.00
_cell.angle_beta   90.00
_cell.angle_gamma   90.00
#
_symmetry.space_group_name_H-M   'P 1'
#
loop_
_entity.id
_entity.type
_entity.pdbx_description
1 polymer ?
#
loop_
_entity_poly.entity_id
_entity_poly.type
_entity_poly.pdbx_seq_one_letter_code
_entity_poly.pdbx_strand_id
1 'polypeptide(L)'
;GEGIYTGVIFCCMRGADIAENMSVAKLVAEKVANGKGVVGADLAGDEGGYPNSGYAKLFAFFREAGVPFTIHAGEARGAESVRAAIRFGADRIGHGVAAARDPYTADMMRDRGVPAEMCYTSNLQTGAWSSRLGEYPLRKFMQNGIKVSLNSDNMTVSDTNLKKEYALLKITEKEAAVLYLNALEAAFPNAAAAAFFDKAESM
;
A
#
# COMPACT_ATOMS: atom_id res chain seq x y z
N GLY A 1 6.25 18.93 -19.93
CA GLY A 1 7.26 18.00 -20.43
C GLY A 1 6.96 16.63 -19.84
N GLU A 2 7.21 15.56 -20.60
CA GLU A 2 7.13 14.19 -20.08
C GLU A 2 8.23 14.02 -19.04
N GLY A 3 7.83 13.96 -17.77
CA GLY A 3 8.72 13.78 -16.63
C GLY A 3 8.13 12.74 -15.69
N ILE A 4 8.96 12.20 -14.79
CA ILE A 4 8.51 11.29 -13.75
C ILE A 4 7.94 12.13 -12.61
N TYR A 5 6.68 11.91 -12.28
CA TYR A 5 6.05 12.47 -11.10
C TYR A 5 6.41 11.62 -9.88
N THR A 6 6.81 12.27 -8.80
CA THR A 6 7.21 11.60 -7.56
C THR A 6 6.48 12.19 -6.37
N GLY A 7 6.21 11.34 -5.38
CA GLY A 7 5.68 11.70 -4.07
C GLY A 7 6.37 10.85 -3.01
N VAL A 8 6.65 11.45 -1.86
CA VAL A 8 7.34 10.78 -0.76
C VAL A 8 6.34 10.43 0.32
N ILE A 9 6.42 9.20 0.83
CA ILE A 9 5.67 8.74 2.01
C ILE A 9 6.69 8.55 3.14
N PHE A 10 6.39 9.06 4.33
CA PHE A 10 7.23 8.80 5.50
C PHE A 10 6.65 7.64 6.29
N CYS A 11 7.50 6.65 6.58
CA CYS A 11 7.12 5.50 7.39
C CYS A 11 7.33 5.81 8.87
N CYS A 12 6.26 5.68 9.65
CA CYS A 12 6.37 5.37 11.07
C CYS A 12 6.80 3.89 11.20
N MET A 13 7.60 3.59 12.22
CA MET A 13 8.22 2.28 12.38
C MET A 13 7.64 1.55 13.58
N ARG A 14 7.26 0.28 13.35
CA ARG A 14 6.89 -0.64 14.41
C ARG A 14 8.08 -0.90 15.33
N GLY A 15 7.84 -0.83 16.64
CA GLY A 15 8.86 -1.02 17.68
C GLY A 15 9.72 0.21 17.98
N ALA A 16 9.59 1.28 17.21
CA ALA A 16 10.16 2.58 17.56
C ALA A 16 9.36 3.26 18.69
N ASP A 17 9.98 4.25 19.32
CA ASP A 17 9.32 5.01 20.39
C ASP A 17 8.08 5.75 19.85
N ILE A 18 7.03 5.81 20.66
CA ILE A 18 5.77 6.44 20.25
C ILE A 18 5.95 7.94 20.00
N ALA A 19 6.80 8.62 20.77
CA ALA A 19 7.10 10.04 20.59
C ALA A 19 7.90 10.29 19.30
N GLU A 20 8.78 9.37 18.90
CA GLU A 20 9.46 9.43 17.61
C GLU A 20 8.47 9.30 16.45
N ASN A 21 7.62 8.27 16.48
CA ASN A 21 6.56 8.09 15.48
C ASN A 21 5.63 9.30 15.42
N MET A 22 5.33 9.93 16.55
CA MET A 22 4.49 11.13 16.59
C MET A 22 5.21 12.39 16.11
N SER A 23 6.52 12.47 16.25
CA SER A 23 7.33 13.54 15.64
C SER A 23 7.32 13.42 14.12
N VAL A 24 7.45 12.19 13.59
CA VAL A 24 7.30 11.91 12.15
C VAL A 24 5.90 12.30 11.68
N ALA A 25 4.85 11.91 12.42
CA ALA A 25 3.47 12.19 12.04
C ALA A 25 3.17 13.69 11.91
N LYS A 26 3.64 14.50 12.87
CA LYS A 26 3.51 15.96 12.83
C LYS A 26 4.25 16.56 11.64
N LEU A 27 5.44 16.05 11.33
CA LEU A 27 6.21 16.49 10.17
C LEU A 27 5.48 16.15 8.86
N VAL A 28 4.91 14.95 8.73
CA VAL A 28 4.10 14.58 7.55
C VAL A 28 2.92 15.52 7.39
N ALA A 29 2.16 15.77 8.46
CA ALA A 29 1.02 16.69 8.42
C ALA A 29 1.43 18.09 7.94
N GLU A 30 2.54 18.63 8.46
CA GLU A 30 3.08 19.91 8.02
C GLU A 30 3.46 19.89 6.53
N LYS A 31 4.12 18.84 6.04
CA LYS A 31 4.59 18.78 4.64
C LYS A 31 3.46 18.54 3.64
N VAL A 32 2.49 17.69 3.99
CA VAL A 32 1.28 17.44 3.19
C VAL A 32 0.47 18.74 3.07
N ALA A 33 0.21 19.43 4.19
CA ALA A 33 -0.53 20.69 4.19
C ALA A 33 0.14 21.79 3.35
N ASN A 34 1.47 21.79 3.28
CA ASN A 34 2.25 22.75 2.50
C ASN A 34 2.52 22.31 1.05
N GLY A 35 2.09 21.13 0.62
CA GLY A 35 2.32 20.60 -0.73
C GLY A 35 3.78 20.34 -1.08
N LYS A 36 4.64 20.05 -0.10
CA LYS A 36 6.11 19.95 -0.28
C LYS A 36 6.59 18.52 -0.56
N GLY A 37 6.11 17.90 -1.62
CA GLY A 37 6.59 16.60 -2.12
C GLY A 37 6.28 15.37 -1.24
N VAL A 38 5.98 15.55 0.04
CA VAL A 38 5.43 14.49 0.91
C VAL A 38 3.93 14.41 0.68
N VAL A 39 3.43 13.19 0.46
CA VAL A 39 2.04 12.94 0.04
C VAL A 39 1.24 12.10 1.05
N GLY A 40 1.91 11.53 2.05
CA GLY A 40 1.23 10.73 3.06
C GLY A 40 2.18 10.05 4.04
N ALA A 41 1.61 9.15 4.85
CA ALA A 41 2.32 8.36 5.83
C ALA A 41 2.15 6.85 5.60
N ASP A 42 2.99 6.07 6.26
CA ASP A 42 2.88 4.61 6.35
C ASP A 42 3.19 4.13 7.78
N LEU A 43 2.76 2.92 8.12
CA LEU A 43 3.29 2.17 9.26
C LEU A 43 3.90 0.85 8.74
N ALA A 44 5.22 0.73 8.87
CA ALA A 44 6.02 -0.41 8.42
C ALA A 44 6.82 -1.06 9.58
N GLY A 45 7.55 -2.13 9.29
CA GLY A 45 8.39 -2.86 10.26
C GLY A 45 7.75 -4.15 10.76
N ASP A 46 8.19 -4.65 11.91
CA ASP A 46 7.80 -5.96 12.46
C ASP A 46 6.31 -6.03 12.84
N GLU A 47 5.47 -6.39 11.87
CA GLU A 47 4.02 -6.57 12.06
C GLU A 47 3.74 -7.69 13.07
N GLY A 48 4.53 -8.75 13.09
CA GLY A 48 4.35 -9.91 13.96
C GLY A 48 4.48 -9.55 15.44
N GLY A 49 5.50 -8.78 15.79
CA GLY A 49 5.76 -8.31 17.16
C GLY A 49 4.87 -7.13 17.60
N TYR A 50 4.44 -6.29 16.67
CA TYR A 50 3.77 -5.02 16.99
C TYR A 50 2.46 -4.85 16.21
N PRO A 51 1.30 -5.25 16.77
CA PRO A 51 0.03 -5.18 16.06
C PRO A 51 -0.45 -3.74 15.81
N ASN A 52 -1.29 -3.55 14.79
CA ASN A 52 -1.87 -2.25 14.41
C ASN A 52 -2.54 -1.52 15.58
N SER A 53 -3.16 -2.24 16.52
CA SER A 53 -3.81 -1.65 17.69
C SER A 53 -2.87 -0.80 18.56
N GLY A 54 -1.57 -1.11 18.59
CA GLY A 54 -0.57 -0.32 19.32
C GLY A 54 -0.39 1.11 18.79
N TYR A 55 -0.82 1.37 17.55
CA TYR A 55 -0.63 2.64 16.85
C TYR A 55 -1.95 3.38 16.61
N ALA A 56 -3.03 3.02 17.33
CA ALA A 56 -4.35 3.63 17.16
C ALA A 56 -4.33 5.17 17.29
N LYS A 57 -3.54 5.71 18.23
CA LYS A 57 -3.37 7.17 18.40
C LYS A 57 -2.68 7.83 17.20
N LEU A 58 -1.74 7.13 16.57
CA LEU A 58 -1.05 7.60 15.38
C LEU A 58 -2.02 7.70 14.19
N PHE A 59 -2.84 6.67 13.98
CA PHE A 59 -3.85 6.68 12.92
C PHE A 59 -4.96 7.70 13.16
N ALA A 60 -5.39 7.87 14.42
CA ALA A 60 -6.33 8.93 14.78
C ALA A 60 -5.76 10.31 14.43
N PHE A 61 -4.50 10.57 14.74
CA PHE A 61 -3.82 11.81 14.38
C PHE A 61 -3.80 12.03 12.85
N PHE A 62 -3.42 11.03 12.04
CA PHE A 62 -3.42 11.17 10.59
C PHE A 62 -4.80 11.53 10.03
N ARG A 63 -5.85 10.87 10.53
CA ARG A 63 -7.23 11.17 10.15
C ARG A 63 -7.68 12.56 10.55
N GLU A 64 -7.39 12.98 11.77
CA GLU A 64 -7.73 14.33 12.27
C GLU A 64 -6.98 15.42 11.50
N ALA A 65 -5.74 15.14 11.07
CA ALA A 65 -4.92 16.05 10.29
C ALA A 65 -5.18 16.00 8.77
N GLY A 66 -6.06 15.12 8.29
CA GLY A 66 -6.33 14.94 6.85
C GLY A 66 -5.14 14.41 6.06
N VAL A 67 -4.23 13.66 6.69
CA VAL A 67 -3.08 13.03 6.05
C VAL A 67 -3.49 11.67 5.48
N PRO A 68 -3.34 11.42 4.16
CA PRO A 68 -3.52 10.09 3.60
C PRO A 68 -2.47 9.12 4.13
N PHE A 69 -2.84 7.88 4.41
CA PHE A 69 -1.90 6.89 4.92
C PHE A 69 -2.19 5.46 4.48
N THR A 70 -1.10 4.72 4.27
CA THR A 70 -1.10 3.27 4.05
C THR A 70 -0.65 2.57 5.34
N ILE A 71 -0.95 1.28 5.48
CA ILE A 71 -0.46 0.47 6.58
C ILE A 71 0.01 -0.86 6.00
N HIS A 72 1.26 -1.27 6.29
CA HIS A 72 1.70 -2.64 6.06
C HIS A 72 0.87 -3.58 6.94
N ALA A 73 0.06 -4.44 6.30
CA ALA A 73 -0.80 -5.36 7.01
C ALA A 73 -1.06 -6.65 6.23
N GLY A 74 -1.16 -7.76 6.95
CA GLY A 74 -1.41 -9.06 6.36
C GLY A 74 -0.19 -9.64 5.64
N GLU A 75 1.01 -9.27 6.06
CA GLU A 75 2.27 -9.81 5.56
C GLU A 75 2.85 -10.83 6.55
N ALA A 76 3.11 -10.40 7.79
CA ALA A 76 3.59 -11.25 8.88
C ALA A 76 2.48 -11.60 9.89
N ARG A 77 1.27 -11.06 9.72
CA ARG A 77 0.04 -11.47 10.42
C ARG A 77 -1.06 -11.86 9.45
N GLY A 78 -2.20 -12.31 9.99
CA GLY A 78 -3.32 -12.78 9.19
C GLY A 78 -4.23 -11.66 8.67
N ALA A 79 -5.33 -12.07 8.04
CA ALA A 79 -6.32 -11.17 7.47
C ALA A 79 -6.98 -10.25 8.54
N GLU A 80 -6.94 -10.61 9.82
CA GLU A 80 -7.38 -9.74 10.92
C GLU A 80 -6.60 -8.43 11.00
N SER A 81 -5.32 -8.45 10.63
CA SER A 81 -4.48 -7.25 10.59
C SER A 81 -4.90 -6.32 9.47
N VAL A 82 -5.21 -6.87 8.28
CA VAL A 82 -5.78 -6.13 7.15
C VAL A 82 -7.11 -5.48 7.54
N ARG A 83 -8.02 -6.25 8.15
CA ARG A 83 -9.30 -5.69 8.64
C ARG A 83 -9.11 -4.60 9.67
N ALA A 84 -8.10 -4.74 10.55
CA ALA A 84 -7.78 -3.70 11.53
C ALA A 84 -7.28 -2.43 10.85
N ALA A 85 -6.39 -2.54 9.86
CA ALA A 85 -5.91 -1.39 9.09
C ALA A 85 -7.07 -0.66 8.38
N ILE A 86 -7.98 -1.39 7.73
CA ILE A 86 -9.19 -0.82 7.11
C ILE A 86 -10.04 -0.09 8.16
N ARG A 87 -10.26 -0.69 9.34
CA ARG A 87 -11.03 -0.05 10.43
C ARG A 87 -10.35 1.19 11.00
N PHE A 88 -9.03 1.25 11.00
CA PHE A 88 -8.28 2.44 11.38
C PHE A 88 -8.32 3.54 10.32
N GLY A 89 -8.83 3.25 9.14
CA GLY A 89 -9.03 4.20 8.05
C GLY A 89 -7.85 4.30 7.10
N ALA A 90 -7.04 3.23 6.96
CA ALA A 90 -5.99 3.20 5.95
C ALA A 90 -6.59 3.35 4.55
N ASP A 91 -6.01 4.25 3.76
CA ASP A 91 -6.40 4.50 2.38
C ASP A 91 -5.90 3.39 1.45
N ARG A 92 -4.82 2.70 1.84
CA ARG A 92 -4.26 1.53 1.13
C ARG A 92 -3.70 0.52 2.13
N ILE A 93 -3.48 -0.70 1.66
CA ILE A 93 -2.83 -1.76 2.43
C ILE A 93 -1.51 -2.14 1.78
N GLY A 94 -0.40 -1.93 2.51
CA GLY A 94 0.89 -2.52 2.17
C GLY A 94 0.80 -4.03 2.21
N HIS A 95 1.07 -4.70 1.08
CA HIS A 95 0.85 -6.12 0.85
C HIS A 95 -0.62 -6.57 0.84
N GLY A 96 -1.22 -6.86 2.00
CA GLY A 96 -2.59 -7.39 2.10
C GLY A 96 -2.78 -8.84 1.64
N VAL A 97 -1.69 -9.59 1.40
CA VAL A 97 -1.73 -10.92 0.77
C VAL A 97 -2.52 -11.95 1.60
N ALA A 98 -2.56 -11.80 2.93
CA ALA A 98 -3.36 -12.65 3.80
C ALA A 98 -4.88 -12.61 3.50
N ALA A 99 -5.39 -11.52 2.93
CA ALA A 99 -6.81 -11.40 2.57
C ALA A 99 -7.25 -12.43 1.51
N ALA A 100 -6.32 -12.98 0.73
CA ALA A 100 -6.61 -13.98 -0.30
C ALA A 100 -7.20 -15.30 0.25
N ARG A 101 -7.00 -15.55 1.54
CA ARG A 101 -7.45 -16.74 2.26
C ARG A 101 -8.67 -16.48 3.15
N ASP A 102 -9.16 -15.25 3.19
CA ASP A 102 -10.30 -14.85 4.03
C ASP A 102 -11.31 -14.05 3.20
N PRO A 103 -12.36 -14.70 2.66
CA PRO A 103 -13.37 -14.05 1.83
C PRO A 103 -13.97 -12.80 2.48
N TYR A 104 -14.21 -12.83 3.80
CA TYR A 104 -14.74 -11.70 4.54
C TYR A 104 -13.84 -10.45 4.46
N THR A 105 -12.51 -10.63 4.54
CA THR A 105 -11.57 -9.51 4.38
C THR A 105 -11.47 -9.06 2.94
N ALA A 106 -11.46 -9.99 1.98
CA ALA A 106 -11.45 -9.68 0.56
C ALA A 106 -12.68 -8.86 0.14
N ASP A 107 -13.86 -9.25 0.63
CA ASP A 107 -15.11 -8.51 0.45
C ASP A 107 -15.03 -7.12 1.08
N MET A 108 -14.49 -7.01 2.30
CA MET A 108 -14.31 -5.71 2.96
C MET A 108 -13.39 -4.77 2.16
N MET A 109 -12.29 -5.28 1.58
CA MET A 109 -11.40 -4.50 0.72
C MET A 109 -12.11 -4.00 -0.53
N ARG A 110 -12.85 -4.88 -1.21
CA ARG A 110 -13.66 -4.54 -2.39
C ARG A 110 -14.71 -3.48 -2.04
N ASP A 111 -15.54 -3.75 -1.03
CA ASP A 111 -16.72 -2.94 -0.71
C ASP A 111 -16.33 -1.55 -0.19
N ARG A 112 -15.17 -1.43 0.46
CA ARG A 112 -14.60 -0.15 0.91
C ARG A 112 -13.71 0.51 -0.14
N GLY A 113 -13.41 -0.16 -1.24
CA GLY A 113 -12.51 0.33 -2.28
C GLY A 113 -11.06 0.52 -1.83
N VAL A 114 -10.59 -0.23 -0.82
CA VAL A 114 -9.23 -0.10 -0.28
C VAL A 114 -8.28 -1.01 -1.07
N PRO A 115 -7.33 -0.44 -1.85
CA PRO A 115 -6.43 -1.20 -2.70
C PRO A 115 -5.30 -1.88 -1.91
N ALA A 116 -4.79 -2.98 -2.48
CA ALA A 116 -3.61 -3.69 -1.99
C ALA A 116 -2.35 -3.35 -2.81
N GLU A 117 -1.25 -3.05 -2.13
CA GLU A 117 0.06 -2.83 -2.73
C GLU A 117 0.82 -4.17 -2.79
N MET A 118 0.65 -4.92 -3.89
CA MET A 118 1.15 -6.30 -3.99
C MET A 118 2.64 -6.32 -4.36
N CYS A 119 3.44 -7.14 -3.66
CA CYS A 119 4.89 -7.22 -3.82
C CYS A 119 5.33 -8.70 -3.91
N TYR A 120 5.32 -9.27 -5.12
CA TYR A 120 5.43 -10.73 -5.30
C TYR A 120 6.74 -11.32 -4.79
N THR A 121 7.89 -10.80 -5.26
CA THR A 121 9.19 -11.32 -4.82
C THR A 121 9.40 -11.13 -3.32
N SER A 122 9.04 -9.96 -2.78
CA SER A 122 9.11 -9.68 -1.34
C SER A 122 8.27 -10.68 -0.54
N ASN A 123 7.00 -10.89 -0.89
CA ASN A 123 6.13 -11.81 -0.16
C ASN A 123 6.61 -13.27 -0.19
N LEU A 124 7.32 -13.70 -1.23
CA LEU A 124 7.95 -15.02 -1.25
C LEU A 124 9.17 -15.08 -0.32
N GLN A 125 10.00 -14.04 -0.30
CA GLN A 125 11.21 -13.97 0.53
C GLN A 125 10.90 -13.81 2.01
N THR A 126 9.87 -13.03 2.36
CA THR A 126 9.41 -12.84 3.75
C THR A 126 8.56 -14.00 4.25
N GLY A 127 8.15 -14.91 3.37
CA GLY A 127 7.28 -16.05 3.70
C GLY A 127 5.80 -15.70 3.86
N ALA A 128 5.41 -14.45 3.60
CA ALA A 128 4.02 -14.00 3.58
C ALA A 128 3.16 -14.79 2.58
N TRP A 129 3.76 -15.21 1.47
CA TRP A 129 3.19 -16.16 0.52
C TRP A 129 4.17 -17.27 0.20
N SER A 130 3.64 -18.48 -0.05
CA SER A 130 4.45 -19.62 -0.47
C SER A 130 3.97 -20.13 -1.81
N SER A 131 4.90 -20.53 -2.68
CA SER A 131 4.59 -21.16 -3.97
C SER A 131 3.76 -22.46 -3.83
N ARG A 132 3.78 -23.11 -2.65
CA ARG A 132 2.93 -24.26 -2.35
C ARG A 132 1.45 -23.92 -2.14
N LEU A 133 1.14 -22.65 -1.89
CA LEU A 133 -0.22 -22.17 -1.61
C LEU A 133 -0.99 -21.82 -2.89
N GLY A 134 -0.44 -22.22 -4.04
CA GLY A 134 -1.02 -21.98 -5.36
C GLY A 134 -0.52 -20.69 -5.99
N GLU A 135 -1.24 -20.25 -7.03
CA GLU A 135 -0.94 -19.02 -7.74
C GLU A 135 -1.01 -17.81 -6.82
N TYR A 136 -0.09 -16.85 -7.03
CA TYR A 136 -0.07 -15.60 -6.30
C TYR A 136 -1.40 -14.83 -6.50
N PRO A 137 -2.01 -14.26 -5.45
CA PRO A 137 -3.42 -13.88 -5.49
C PRO A 137 -3.74 -12.62 -6.30
N LEU A 138 -2.75 -12.01 -6.97
CA LEU A 138 -2.91 -10.80 -7.78
C LEU A 138 -4.10 -10.90 -8.76
N ARG A 139 -4.17 -11.97 -9.55
CA ARG A 139 -5.25 -12.17 -10.54
C ARG A 139 -6.59 -12.43 -9.88
N LYS A 140 -6.61 -13.23 -8.80
CA LYS A 140 -7.81 -13.52 -8.03
C LYS A 140 -8.40 -12.25 -7.40
N PHE A 141 -7.57 -11.36 -6.89
CA PHE A 141 -7.99 -10.06 -6.37
C PHE A 141 -8.63 -9.20 -7.47
N MET A 142 -7.96 -9.05 -8.62
CA MET A 142 -8.52 -8.29 -9.75
C MET A 142 -9.86 -8.86 -10.22
N GLN A 143 -9.97 -10.20 -10.36
CA GLN A 143 -11.20 -10.87 -10.79
C GLN A 143 -12.35 -10.68 -9.80
N ASN A 144 -12.06 -10.51 -8.51
CA ASN A 144 -13.05 -10.27 -7.47
C ASN A 144 -13.31 -8.76 -7.23
N GLY A 145 -12.84 -7.88 -8.11
CA GLY A 145 -13.08 -6.44 -8.02
C GLY A 145 -12.26 -5.74 -6.94
N ILE A 146 -11.25 -6.39 -6.37
CA ILE A 146 -10.32 -5.76 -5.43
C ILE A 146 -9.25 -5.04 -6.25
N LYS A 147 -9.10 -3.73 -6.00
CA LYS A 147 -8.06 -2.92 -6.64
C LYS A 147 -6.69 -3.35 -6.11
N VAL A 148 -5.74 -3.54 -7.02
CA VAL A 148 -4.37 -3.92 -6.68
C VAL A 148 -3.38 -3.19 -7.57
N SER A 149 -2.22 -2.85 -7.01
CA SER A 149 -1.03 -2.46 -7.76
C SER A 149 0.06 -3.52 -7.60
N LEU A 150 1.01 -3.59 -8.54
CA LEU A 150 2.18 -4.45 -8.46
C LEU A 150 3.42 -3.58 -8.24
N ASN A 151 4.20 -3.90 -7.21
CA ASN A 151 5.30 -3.08 -6.72
C ASN A 151 6.54 -3.95 -6.43
N SER A 152 7.71 -3.32 -6.39
CA SER A 152 8.98 -4.01 -6.11
C SER A 152 9.30 -4.13 -4.63
N ASP A 153 8.63 -3.36 -3.77
CA ASP A 153 9.01 -3.19 -2.37
C ASP A 153 10.50 -2.79 -2.26
N ASN A 154 11.35 -3.63 -1.68
CA ASN A 154 12.78 -3.37 -1.51
C ASN A 154 13.61 -3.90 -2.69
N MET A 155 13.90 -3.05 -3.69
CA MET A 155 14.65 -3.45 -4.89
C MET A 155 16.02 -4.08 -4.60
N THR A 156 16.77 -3.55 -3.62
CA THR A 156 18.12 -4.00 -3.30
C THR A 156 18.13 -5.26 -2.45
N VAL A 157 17.27 -5.34 -1.43
CA VAL A 157 17.15 -6.51 -0.55
C VAL A 157 16.59 -7.69 -1.32
N SER A 158 15.60 -7.46 -2.18
CA SER A 158 14.94 -8.51 -2.94
C SER A 158 15.59 -8.83 -4.29
N ASP A 159 16.66 -8.14 -4.68
CA ASP A 159 17.25 -8.16 -6.03
C ASP A 159 16.18 -8.14 -7.14
N THR A 160 15.26 -7.18 -7.05
CA THR A 160 14.15 -7.05 -7.98
C THR A 160 13.91 -5.60 -8.43
N ASN A 161 13.05 -5.44 -9.43
CA ASN A 161 12.49 -4.18 -9.87
C ASN A 161 11.15 -4.46 -10.57
N LEU A 162 10.39 -3.40 -10.88
CA LEU A 162 9.05 -3.56 -11.47
C LEU A 162 9.05 -4.40 -12.75
N LYS A 163 10.06 -4.23 -13.62
CA LYS A 163 10.19 -5.01 -14.87
C LYS A 163 10.38 -6.51 -14.58
N LYS A 164 11.20 -6.85 -13.58
CA LYS A 164 11.41 -8.23 -13.12
C LYS A 164 10.11 -8.82 -12.55
N GLU A 165 9.39 -8.09 -11.70
CA GLU A 165 8.08 -8.53 -11.15
C GLU A 165 7.08 -8.86 -12.26
N TYR A 166 6.97 -8.00 -13.27
CA TYR A 166 6.08 -8.21 -14.41
C TYR A 166 6.46 -9.46 -15.22
N ALA A 167 7.76 -9.66 -15.46
CA ALA A 167 8.25 -10.84 -16.17
C ALA A 167 8.01 -12.14 -15.39
N LEU A 168 8.25 -12.14 -14.07
CA LEU A 168 8.06 -13.29 -13.19
C LEU A 168 6.59 -13.72 -13.14
N LEU A 169 5.66 -12.77 -13.07
CA LEU A 169 4.22 -13.04 -13.05
C LEU A 169 3.58 -13.17 -14.44
N LYS A 170 4.39 -13.03 -15.50
CA LYS A 170 3.97 -13.03 -16.91
C LYS A 170 2.79 -12.10 -17.14
N ILE A 171 2.89 -10.87 -16.63
CA ILE A 171 1.84 -9.86 -16.73
C ILE A 171 1.64 -9.49 -18.21
N THR A 172 0.41 -9.62 -18.68
CA THR A 172 0.02 -9.22 -20.05
C THR A 172 -0.14 -7.70 -20.14
N GLU A 173 -0.14 -7.14 -21.36
CA GLU A 173 -0.37 -5.70 -21.56
C GLU A 173 -1.74 -5.25 -21.02
N LYS A 174 -2.77 -6.08 -21.17
CA LYS A 174 -4.11 -5.81 -20.63
C LYS A 174 -4.11 -5.76 -19.11
N GLU A 175 -3.43 -6.70 -18.46
CA GLU A 175 -3.28 -6.70 -17.00
C GLU A 175 -2.45 -5.51 -16.52
N ALA A 176 -1.37 -5.17 -17.24
CA ALA A 176 -0.54 -4.00 -16.95
C ALA A 176 -1.36 -2.71 -16.97
N ALA A 177 -2.25 -2.53 -17.94
CA ALA A 177 -3.13 -1.36 -18.01
C ALA A 177 -4.05 -1.26 -16.78
N VAL A 178 -4.64 -2.38 -16.34
CA VAL A 178 -5.49 -2.42 -15.14
C VAL A 178 -4.68 -2.10 -13.87
N LEU A 179 -3.50 -2.71 -13.72
CA LEU A 179 -2.60 -2.45 -12.59
C LEU A 179 -2.18 -0.98 -12.54
N TYR A 180 -1.91 -0.38 -13.70
CA TYR A 180 -1.54 1.03 -13.81
C TYR A 180 -2.69 1.97 -13.42
N LEU A 181 -3.90 1.73 -13.94
CA LEU A 181 -5.07 2.53 -13.58
C LEU A 181 -5.40 2.41 -12.09
N ASN A 182 -5.36 1.20 -11.52
CA ASN A 182 -5.52 1.01 -10.08
C ASN A 182 -4.47 1.78 -9.28
N ALA A 183 -3.21 1.78 -9.72
CA ALA A 183 -2.13 2.49 -9.04
C ALA A 183 -2.30 4.01 -9.12
N LEU A 184 -2.78 4.54 -10.26
CA LEU A 184 -3.11 5.94 -10.43
C LEU A 184 -4.26 6.37 -9.52
N GLU A 185 -5.38 5.63 -9.53
CA GLU A 185 -6.53 5.92 -8.67
C GLU A 185 -6.18 5.84 -7.17
N ALA A 186 -5.24 4.97 -6.81
CA ALA A 186 -4.76 4.80 -5.44
C ALA A 186 -3.63 5.78 -5.06
N ALA A 187 -3.10 6.57 -6.00
CA ALA A 187 -1.98 7.45 -5.69
C ALA A 187 -2.44 8.54 -4.70
N PHE A 188 -1.66 8.80 -3.66
CA PHE A 188 -1.97 9.92 -2.77
C PHE A 188 -1.82 11.25 -3.53
N PRO A 189 -2.76 12.18 -3.32
CA PRO A 189 -2.79 13.42 -4.07
C PRO A 189 -1.49 14.19 -3.88
N ASN A 190 -0.89 14.58 -5.00
CA ASN A 190 0.24 15.50 -5.06
C ASN A 190 -0.19 16.69 -5.90
N ALA A 191 0.11 17.91 -5.45
CA ALA A 191 -0.10 19.13 -6.23
C ALA A 191 0.54 19.06 -7.63
N ALA A 192 1.64 18.29 -7.79
CA ALA A 192 2.26 18.04 -9.08
C ALA A 192 1.53 17.00 -9.96
N ALA A 193 0.77 16.07 -9.35
CA ALA A 193 0.06 15.00 -10.05
C ALA A 193 -1.34 15.42 -10.52
N ALA A 194 -1.93 16.47 -9.94
CA ALA A 194 -3.24 17.00 -10.37
C ALA A 194 -3.29 17.30 -11.89
N ALA A 195 -2.22 17.89 -12.43
CA ALA A 195 -2.10 18.16 -13.86
C ALA A 195 -1.97 16.90 -14.75
N PHE A 196 -1.60 15.75 -14.17
CA PHE A 196 -1.55 14.47 -14.88
C PHE A 196 -2.93 13.79 -14.88
N PHE A 197 -3.65 13.84 -13.74
CA PHE A 197 -4.99 13.29 -13.62
C PHE A 197 -6.01 13.99 -14.54
N ASP A 198 -5.97 15.32 -14.65
CA ASP A 198 -6.81 16.09 -15.59
C ASP A 198 -6.62 15.65 -17.06
N LYS A 199 -5.42 15.16 -17.38
CA LYS A 199 -5.06 14.73 -18.74
C LYS A 199 -5.41 13.27 -19.01
N ALA A 200 -5.44 12.43 -17.99
CA ALA A 200 -5.87 11.04 -18.09
C ALA A 200 -7.40 10.90 -18.16
N GLU A 201 -8.15 11.75 -17.46
CA GLU A 201 -9.61 11.77 -17.52
C GLU A 201 -10.18 12.33 -18.83
N SER A 202 -9.35 12.99 -19.65
CA SER A 202 -9.72 13.56 -20.95
C SER A 202 -9.33 12.68 -22.15
N MET A 203 -8.83 11.46 -21.91
CA MET A 203 -8.54 10.43 -22.92
C MET A 203 -9.59 9.33 -22.92
#